data_AF-A0A1I6SZ54-F1
#
_entry.id   AF-A0A1I6SZ54-F1
#
_cell.length_a   1.000
_cell.length_b   1.000
_cell.length_c   1.000
_cell.angle_alpha   90.00
_cell.angle_beta   90.00
_cell.angle_gamma   90.00
#
_symmetry.space_group_name_H-M   'P 1'
#
loop_
_entity.id
_entity.type
_entity.pdbx_description
1 polymer ?
#
loop_
_entity_poly.entity_id
_entity_poly.type
_entity_poly.pdbx_seq_one_letter_code
_entity_poly.pdbx_strand_id
1 'polypeptide(L)' 'MRRGRRGHPCDIPLQIGLWRCPECRQQWEIHGIEGNPRIRKVSRVGWFLAKLLG' A
#
# COMPACT_ATOMS: atom_id res chain seq x y z
N MET A 1 2.15 7.50 10.71
CA MET A 1 3.28 6.91 9.95
C MET A 1 3.24 5.39 10.03
N ARG A 2 3.38 4.69 8.90
CA ARG A 2 3.40 3.21 8.88
C ARG A 2 4.76 2.69 8.42
N ARG A 3 5.16 1.53 8.92
CA ARG A 3 6.48 0.95 8.60
C ARG A 3 6.45 0.21 7.25
N GLY A 4 7.23 0.72 6.30
CA GLY A 4 7.41 0.21 4.94
C GLY A 4 8.31 -1.02 4.87
N ARG A 5 9.05 -1.18 3.77
CA ARG A 5 10.12 -2.19 3.67
C ARG A 5 11.37 -1.70 4.38
N ARG A 6 12.18 -2.64 4.88
CA ARG A 6 13.49 -2.34 5.50
C ARG A 6 13.41 -1.36 6.68
N GLY A 7 12.27 -1.31 7.38
CA GLY A 7 12.08 -0.40 8.51
C GLY A 7 11.80 1.06 8.15
N HIS A 8 11.82 1.43 6.86
CA HIS A 8 11.60 2.81 6.41
C HIS A 8 10.20 3.32 6.81
N PRO A 9 10.09 4.50 7.44
CA PRO A 9 8.79 5.10 7.77
C PRO A 9 8.12 5.65 6.50
N CYS A 10 7.02 5.04 6.08
CA CYS A 10 6.21 5.56 4.99
C CYS A 10 5.16 6.54 5.51
N ASP A 11 5.08 7.70 4.88
CA ASP A 11 3.94 8.58 4.98
C ASP A 11 2.94 8.24 3.88
N ILE A 12 1.78 7.69 4.27
CA ILE A 12 0.79 7.16 3.34
C ILE A 12 -0.31 8.21 3.22
N PRO A 13 -0.60 8.72 2.01
CA PRO A 13 -1.67 9.68 1.84
C PRO A 13 -3.03 9.05 2.17
N LEU A 14 -3.97 9.86 2.66
CA LEU A 14 -5.34 9.43 2.95
C LEU A 14 -6.23 9.32 1.70
N GLN A 15 -5.64 9.47 0.51
CA GLN A 15 -6.33 9.34 -0.76
C GLN A 15 -6.66 7.87 -1.05
N ILE A 16 -7.91 7.59 -1.40
CA ILE A 16 -8.38 6.26 -1.80
C ILE A 16 -7.65 5.84 -3.07
N GLY A 17 -7.19 4.59 -3.10
CA GLY A 17 -6.54 3.98 -4.25
C GLY A 17 -5.22 3.30 -3.92
N LEU A 18 -4.41 3.13 -4.96
CA LEU A 18 -3.12 2.46 -4.85
C LEU A 18 -2.00 3.49 -4.74
N TRP A 19 -1.27 3.48 -3.62
CA TRP A 19 -0.12 4.34 -3.42
C TRP A 19 1.17 3.53 -3.30
N ARG A 20 2.26 4.08 -3.84
CA ARG A 20 3.58 3.47 -3.77
C ARG A 20 4.58 4.44 -3.18
N CYS A 21 5.27 4.01 -2.13
CA CYS A 21 6.34 4.78 -1.52
C CYS A 21 7.51 4.94 -2.50
N PRO A 22 7.99 6.18 -2.77
CA PRO A 22 9.09 6.42 -3.70
C PRO A 22 10.42 5.84 -3.20
N GLU A 23 10.68 5.84 -1.89
CA GLU A 23 11.95 5.39 -1.32
C GLU A 23 12.04 3.86 -1.19
N CYS A 24 11.12 3.26 -0.43
CA CYS A 24 11.19 1.82 -0.15
C CYS A 24 10.43 0.97 -1.18
N ARG A 25 9.77 1.60 -2.17
CA ARG A 25 8.97 0.96 -3.21
C ARG A 25 7.84 0.07 -2.66
N GLN A 26 7.46 0.25 -1.40
CA GLN A 26 6.35 -0.47 -0.77
C GLN A 26 5.03 0.06 -1.33
N GLN A 27 4.17 -0.86 -1.73
CA GLN A 27 2.85 -0.55 -2.24
C GLN A 27 1.83 -0.69 -1.11
N TRP A 28 0.92 0.25 -1.05
CA TRP A 28 -0.15 0.35 -0.07
C TRP A 28 -1.44 0.55 -0.83
N GLU A 29 -2.48 -0.13 -0.36
CA GLU A 29 -3.81 -0.03 -0.91
C GLU A 29 -4.67 0.64 0.14
N ILE A 30 -5.18 1.81 -0.19
CA ILE A 30 -6.05 2.60 0.68
C ILE A 30 -7.46 2.39 0.18
N HIS A 31 -8.24 1.63 0.95
CA HIS A 31 -9.66 1.36 0.73
C HIS A 31 -10.49 2.08 1.78
N GLY A 32 -11.77 2.29 1.54
CA GLY A 32 -12.71 2.81 2.55
C GLY A 32 -13.44 4.06 2.11
N ILE A 33 -14.27 4.57 3.03
CA ILE A 33 -15.04 5.81 2.87
C ILE A 33 -14.29 6.97 3.52
N GLU A 34 -14.56 8.20 3.06
CA GLU A 34 -14.03 9.41 3.66
C GLU A 34 -14.39 9.44 5.17
N GLY A 35 -13.37 9.50 6.03
CA GLY A 35 -13.51 9.39 7.50
C GLY A 35 -13.14 8.03 8.12
N ASN A 36 -13.04 6.94 7.34
CA ASN A 36 -12.54 5.65 7.83
C ASN A 36 -11.71 4.88 6.77
N PRO A 37 -10.52 5.37 6.41
CA PRO A 37 -9.66 4.70 5.44
C PRO A 37 -9.00 3.45 6.04
N ARG A 38 -9.27 2.30 5.43
CA ARG A 38 -8.58 1.02 5.63
C ARG A 38 -7.35 0.93 4.74
N ILE A 39 -6.18 1.06 5.35
CA ILE A 39 -4.91 0.94 4.66
C ILE A 39 -4.37 -0.49 4.78
N ARG A 40 -4.09 -1.15 3.65
CA ARG A 40 -3.50 -2.50 3.58
C ARG A 40 -2.13 -2.47 2.91
N LYS A 41 -1.20 -3.27 3.42
CA LYS A 41 0.13 -3.45 2.81
C LYS A 41 0.03 -4.44 1.64
N VAL A 42 0.41 -4.02 0.45
CA VAL A 42 0.42 -4.89 -0.74
C VAL A 42 1.83 -5.42 -0.94
N SER A 43 1.99 -6.74 -0.87
CA SER A 43 3.25 -7.37 -1.26
C SER A 43 3.31 -7.44 -2.80
N ARG A 44 4.51 -7.21 -3.36
CA ARG A 44 4.70 -7.31 -4.82
C ARG A 44 4.40 -8.73 -5.33
N VAL A 45 4.64 -9.73 -4.47
CA VAL A 45 4.31 -11.14 -4.72
C VAL A 45 2.80 -11.36 -4.76
N GLY A 46 2.04 -10.82 -3.81
CA GLY A 46 0.58 -10.93 -3.79
C GLY A 46 -0.08 -10.26 -5.00
N TRP A 47 0.42 -9.09 -5.41
CA TRP A 47 -0.06 -8.42 -6.63
C TRP A 47 0.31 -9.19 -7.91
N PHE A 48 1.54 -9.72 -7.97
CA PHE A 48 1.99 -10.53 -9.11
C PHE A 48 1.18 -11.83 -9.25
N LEU A 49 0.89 -12.51 -8.14
CA LEU A 49 0.02 -13.70 -8.11
C LEU A 49 -1.41 -13.37 -8.51
N ALA A 50 -1.98 -12.27 -7.99
CA ALA A 50 -3.32 -11.82 -8.39
C ALA A 50 -3.43 -11.51 -9.89
N LYS A 51 -2.33 -11.05 -10.50
CA LYS A 51 -2.26 -10.76 -11.95
C LYS A 51 -2.01 -12.01 -12.80
N LEU A 52 -1.41 -13.06 -12.24
CA LEU A 52 -1.14 -14.33 -12.91
C LEU A 52 -2.32 -15.31 -12.86
N LEU A 53 -3.13 -15.23 -11.81
CA LEU A 53 -4.30 -16.09 -11.59
C LEU A 53 -5.60 -15.44 -12.10
N GLY A 54 -5.48 -14.35 -12.86
CA GLY A 54 -6.59 -13.67 -13.53
C GLY A 54 -6.66 -14.05 -15.00
#